data_AF-A0AAD7FRX0-F1
#
_entry.id   AF-A0AAD7FRX0-F1
#
_cell.length_a   1.000
_cell.length_b   1.000
_cell.length_c   1.000
_cell.angle_alpha   90.00
_cell.angle_beta   90.00
_cell.angle_gamma   90.00
#
_symmetry.space_group_name_H-M   'P 1'
#
loop_
_entity.id
_entity.type
_entity.pdbx_description
1 polymer ?
#
loop_
_entity_poly.entity_id
_entity_poly.type
_entity_poly.pdbx_seq_one_letter_code
_entity_poly.pdbx_strand_id
1 'polypeptide(L)'
;MPAFTSAQKRRKTDSVLKYTTIAASTLRDIAESSPIPFLRTVAAVSLSILTMADINTARTNKEECVHMVSQIDELLSVILHLCTNSEAGGILSPSTLHNIGNFADTLQKIHAFIQAQQNTSRFKRLFRHGKNAARLEECHSGLRHALDVFGVRSSLVASTEIADIREQAEKRHEELVQLFSAQSEPTESDTVSLISKCLSELENG
;
A
#
# COMPACT_ATOMS: atom_id res chain seq x y z
N MET A 1 -29.63 10.70 19.31
CA MET A 1 -29.33 11.20 17.95
C MET A 1 -28.13 10.45 17.37
N PRO A 2 -28.25 9.62 16.31
CA PRO A 2 -27.15 8.80 15.79
C PRO A 2 -26.70 9.10 14.33
N ALA A 3 -26.90 10.32 13.80
CA ALA A 3 -26.60 10.61 12.39
C ALA A 3 -25.09 10.73 12.06
N PHE A 4 -24.26 11.19 13.01
CA PHE A 4 -22.84 11.51 12.77
C PHE A 4 -21.93 10.30 12.52
N THR A 5 -22.23 9.13 13.12
CA THR A 5 -21.40 7.93 12.97
C THR A 5 -21.57 7.25 11.61
N SER A 6 -22.75 7.40 10.99
CA SER A 6 -23.07 6.77 9.71
C SER A 6 -22.34 7.38 8.51
N ALA A 7 -22.15 8.71 8.53
CA ALA A 7 -21.48 9.45 7.46
C ALA A 7 -19.97 9.20 7.42
N GLN A 8 -19.32 9.13 8.59
CA GLN A 8 -17.89 8.87 8.69
C GLN A 8 -17.53 7.42 8.31
N LYS A 9 -18.41 6.46 8.64
CA LYS A 9 -18.26 5.05 8.24
C LYS A 9 -18.38 4.87 6.72
N ARG A 10 -19.27 5.62 6.07
CA ARG A 10 -19.39 5.64 4.60
C ARG A 10 -18.11 6.18 3.94
N ARG A 11 -17.62 7.35 4.36
CA ARG A 11 -16.38 7.94 3.82
C ARG A 11 -15.18 7.01 3.87
N LYS A 12 -14.99 6.26 4.97
CA LYS A 12 -13.91 5.27 5.07
C LYS A 12 -14.08 4.11 4.09
N THR A 13 -15.31 3.62 3.92
CA THR A 13 -15.61 2.54 2.97
C THR A 13 -15.31 2.97 1.53
N ASP A 14 -15.76 4.17 1.15
CA ASP A 14 -15.57 4.72 -0.19
C ASP A 14 -14.08 4.95 -0.48
N SER A 15 -13.33 5.37 0.54
CA SER A 15 -11.88 5.55 0.45
C SER A 15 -11.15 4.23 0.20
N VAL A 16 -11.47 3.18 0.98
CA VAL A 16 -10.84 1.85 0.81
C VAL A 16 -11.16 1.32 -0.59
N LEU A 17 -12.44 1.29 -0.99
CA LEU A 17 -12.83 0.81 -2.33
C LEU A 17 -12.08 1.54 -3.45
N LYS A 18 -11.90 2.86 -3.33
CA LYS A 18 -11.16 3.66 -4.30
C LYS A 18 -9.68 3.28 -4.36
N TYR A 19 -8.99 3.21 -3.23
CA TYR A 19 -7.57 2.85 -3.19
C TYR A 19 -7.33 1.42 -3.68
N THR A 20 -8.17 0.47 -3.27
CA THR A 20 -8.06 -0.92 -3.73
C THR A 20 -8.32 -1.05 -5.21
N THR A 21 -9.23 -0.23 -5.78
CA THR A 21 -9.47 -0.18 -7.23
C THR A 21 -8.24 0.32 -7.97
N ILE A 22 -7.54 1.33 -7.44
CA ILE A 22 -6.29 1.83 -8.01
C ILE A 22 -5.23 0.74 -7.96
N ALA A 23 -5.00 0.13 -6.78
CA ALA A 23 -4.01 -0.93 -6.62
C ALA A 23 -4.26 -2.10 -7.56
N ALA A 24 -5.50 -2.58 -7.66
CA ALA A 24 -5.86 -3.68 -8.56
C ALA A 24 -5.72 -3.30 -10.05
N SER A 25 -6.01 -2.05 -10.41
CA SER A 25 -5.83 -1.56 -11.79
C SER A 25 -4.36 -1.46 -12.16
N THR A 26 -3.52 -0.87 -11.30
CA THR A 26 -2.07 -0.82 -11.51
C THR A 26 -1.48 -2.23 -11.61
N LEU A 27 -1.95 -3.15 -10.78
CA LEU A 27 -1.51 -4.55 -10.81
C LEU A 27 -1.88 -5.24 -12.13
N ARG A 28 -3.04 -4.91 -12.72
CA ARG A 28 -3.44 -5.37 -14.05
C ARG A 28 -2.48 -4.84 -15.12
N ASP A 29 -2.17 -3.55 -15.08
CA ASP A 29 -1.29 -2.92 -16.08
C ASP A 29 0.13 -3.54 -16.04
N ILE A 30 0.63 -3.85 -14.84
CA ILE A 30 1.86 -4.63 -14.66
C ILE A 30 1.71 -6.06 -15.22
N ALA A 31 0.61 -6.74 -14.93
CA ALA A 31 0.36 -8.11 -15.40
C ALA A 31 0.16 -8.23 -16.93
N GLU A 32 -0.15 -7.13 -17.61
CA GLU A 32 -0.19 -7.06 -19.07
C GLU A 32 1.21 -6.95 -19.66
N SER A 33 2.11 -6.28 -18.94
CA SER A 33 3.49 -6.00 -19.39
C SER A 33 4.52 -6.98 -18.84
N SER A 34 4.11 -7.93 -17.98
CA SER A 34 5.02 -8.82 -17.25
C SER A 34 4.59 -10.28 -17.33
N PRO A 35 5.52 -11.25 -17.43
CA PRO A 35 5.22 -12.68 -17.45
C PRO A 35 4.94 -13.27 -16.05
N ILE A 36 4.71 -12.45 -15.01
CA ILE A 36 4.47 -12.94 -13.65
C ILE A 36 3.17 -13.76 -13.59
N PRO A 37 3.24 -15.05 -13.21
CA PRO A 37 2.06 -15.91 -13.08
C PRO A 37 1.04 -15.38 -12.07
N PHE A 38 -0.23 -15.72 -12.27
CA PHE A 38 -1.37 -15.42 -11.40
C PHE A 38 -1.73 -13.93 -11.24
N LEU A 39 -0.84 -13.00 -11.58
CA LEU A 39 -1.03 -11.56 -11.37
C LEU A 39 -2.28 -11.03 -12.08
N ARG A 40 -2.48 -11.46 -13.33
CA ARG A 40 -3.68 -11.13 -14.12
C ARG A 40 -4.96 -11.62 -13.42
N THR A 41 -4.92 -12.83 -12.87
CA THR A 41 -6.05 -13.42 -12.14
C THR A 41 -6.32 -12.64 -10.86
N VAL A 42 -5.29 -12.33 -10.07
CA VAL A 42 -5.39 -11.54 -8.84
C VAL A 42 -6.03 -10.18 -9.13
N ALA A 43 -5.53 -9.46 -10.14
CA ALA A 43 -6.04 -8.15 -10.51
C ALA A 43 -7.50 -8.22 -11.00
N ALA A 44 -7.81 -9.14 -11.92
CA ALA A 44 -9.15 -9.29 -12.48
C ALA A 44 -10.20 -9.69 -11.42
N VAL A 45 -9.88 -10.68 -10.58
CA VAL A 45 -10.80 -11.15 -9.54
C VAL A 45 -10.99 -10.09 -8.46
N SER A 46 -9.93 -9.37 -8.08
CA SER A 46 -10.02 -8.25 -7.13
C SER A 46 -10.94 -7.14 -7.64
N LEU A 47 -10.78 -6.69 -8.89
CA LEU A 47 -11.67 -5.69 -9.50
C LEU A 47 -13.13 -6.15 -9.54
N SER A 48 -13.38 -7.44 -9.82
CA SER A 48 -14.73 -8.01 -9.78
C SER A 48 -15.31 -7.99 -8.36
N ILE A 49 -14.52 -8.40 -7.36
CA ILE A 49 -14.91 -8.34 -5.93
C ILE A 49 -15.25 -6.91 -5.53
N LEU A 50 -14.44 -5.92 -5.89
CA LEU A 50 -14.67 -4.51 -5.56
C LEU A 50 -15.98 -4.00 -6.16
N THR A 51 -16.23 -4.31 -7.43
CA THR A 51 -17.49 -3.97 -8.11
C THR A 51 -18.68 -4.59 -7.39
N MET A 52 -18.58 -5.86 -7.01
CA MET A 52 -19.64 -6.56 -6.27
C MET A 52 -19.80 -6.03 -4.83
N ALA A 53 -18.71 -5.64 -4.17
CA ALA A 53 -18.70 -5.10 -2.82
C ALA A 53 -19.34 -3.72 -2.78
N ASP A 54 -19.08 -2.86 -3.76
CA ASP A 54 -19.75 -1.56 -3.91
C ASP A 54 -21.28 -1.75 -4.00
N ILE A 55 -21.74 -2.71 -4.81
CA ILE A 55 -23.17 -3.08 -4.91
C ILE A 55 -23.73 -3.66 -3.59
N ASN A 56 -22.95 -4.51 -2.89
CA ASN A 56 -23.42 -5.23 -1.69
C ASN A 56 -23.35 -4.41 -0.40
N THR A 57 -22.42 -3.46 -0.29
CA THR A 57 -22.34 -2.52 0.84
C THR A 57 -23.58 -1.64 0.96
N ALA A 58 -24.40 -1.57 -0.11
CA ALA A 58 -25.71 -0.92 -0.12
C ALA A 58 -26.88 -1.83 0.37
N ARG A 59 -26.68 -3.14 0.55
CA ARG A 59 -27.76 -4.11 0.79
C ARG A 59 -27.69 -4.85 2.14
N THR A 60 -26.61 -5.59 2.42
CA THR A 60 -26.43 -6.39 3.67
C THR A 60 -24.98 -6.84 3.86
N ASN A 61 -24.56 -7.10 5.12
CA ASN A 61 -23.20 -7.52 5.49
C ASN A 61 -22.10 -6.52 5.10
N LYS A 62 -22.41 -5.23 5.26
CA LYS A 62 -21.52 -4.13 4.88
C LYS A 62 -20.18 -4.24 5.59
N GLU A 63 -20.20 -4.45 6.89
CA GLU A 63 -19.00 -4.49 7.73
C GLU A 63 -18.05 -5.61 7.29
N GLU A 64 -18.58 -6.81 7.04
CA GLU A 64 -17.80 -7.97 6.63
C GLU A 64 -17.20 -7.80 5.24
N CYS A 65 -17.98 -7.28 4.29
CA CYS A 65 -17.47 -6.99 2.94
C CYS A 65 -16.39 -5.92 2.99
N VAL A 66 -16.57 -4.87 3.79
CA VAL A 66 -15.55 -3.82 3.96
C VAL A 66 -14.29 -4.39 4.58
N HIS A 67 -14.41 -5.23 5.61
CA HIS A 67 -13.25 -5.87 6.25
C HIS A 67 -12.48 -6.75 5.27
N MET A 68 -13.15 -7.60 4.50
CA MET A 68 -12.50 -8.42 3.47
C MET A 68 -11.81 -7.55 2.41
N VAL A 69 -12.45 -6.48 1.94
CA VAL A 69 -11.84 -5.57 0.96
C VAL A 69 -10.59 -4.89 1.54
N SER A 70 -10.62 -4.46 2.80
CA SER A 70 -9.44 -3.89 3.45
C SER A 70 -8.27 -4.88 3.52
N GLN A 71 -8.53 -6.16 3.78
CA GLN A 71 -7.47 -7.18 3.76
C GLN A 71 -6.93 -7.43 2.35
N ILE A 72 -7.80 -7.38 1.33
CA ILE A 72 -7.41 -7.49 -0.07
C ILE A 72 -6.53 -6.28 -0.46
N ASP A 73 -6.88 -5.07 -0.04
CA ASP A 73 -6.11 -3.84 -0.27
C ASP A 73 -4.67 -3.94 0.24
N GLU A 74 -4.51 -4.41 1.47
CA GLU A 74 -3.20 -4.61 2.10
C GLU A 74 -2.36 -5.62 1.33
N LEU A 75 -2.95 -6.76 0.96
CA LEU A 75 -2.27 -7.78 0.16
C LEU A 75 -1.89 -7.29 -1.24
N LEU A 76 -2.78 -6.57 -1.92
CA LEU A 76 -2.49 -5.98 -3.23
C LEU A 76 -1.37 -4.96 -3.14
N SER A 77 -1.33 -4.16 -2.08
CA SER A 77 -0.27 -3.17 -1.85
C SER A 77 1.09 -3.85 -1.68
N VAL A 78 1.16 -4.94 -0.90
CA VAL A 78 2.40 -5.73 -0.73
C VAL A 78 2.82 -6.35 -2.06
N ILE A 79 1.90 -6.97 -2.81
CA ILE A 79 2.22 -7.59 -4.10
C ILE A 79 2.70 -6.52 -5.09
N LEU A 80 2.04 -5.36 -5.14
CA LEU A 80 2.42 -4.25 -5.99
C LEU A 80 3.85 -3.80 -5.68
N HIS A 81 4.16 -3.60 -4.40
CA HIS A 81 5.49 -3.24 -3.93
C HIS A 81 6.55 -4.28 -4.34
N LEU A 82 6.26 -5.57 -4.17
CA LEU A 82 7.15 -6.66 -4.61
C LEU A 82 7.37 -6.66 -6.13
N CYS A 83 6.34 -6.32 -6.91
CA CYS A 83 6.44 -6.22 -8.36
C CYS A 83 7.24 -5.01 -8.83
N THR A 84 7.14 -3.87 -8.14
CA THR A 84 7.81 -2.62 -8.54
C THR A 84 9.26 -2.53 -8.08
N ASN A 85 9.61 -3.14 -6.93
CA ASN A 85 10.94 -3.03 -6.32
C ASN A 85 11.83 -4.27 -6.54
N SER A 86 11.45 -5.17 -7.45
CA SER A 86 12.29 -6.31 -7.82
C SER A 86 13.42 -5.84 -8.75
N GLU A 87 14.57 -5.49 -8.17
CA GLU A 87 15.76 -4.95 -8.87
C GLU A 87 16.36 -5.91 -9.93
N ALA A 88 16.01 -7.20 -9.89
CA ALA A 88 16.54 -8.24 -10.77
C ALA A 88 15.55 -8.68 -11.87
N GLY A 89 15.08 -7.72 -12.69
CA GLY A 89 14.31 -8.03 -13.90
C GLY A 89 12.91 -8.60 -13.65
N GLY A 90 12.29 -8.28 -12.50
CA GLY A 90 10.91 -8.70 -12.18
C GLY A 90 10.75 -10.18 -11.82
N ILE A 91 11.84 -10.90 -11.55
CA ILE A 91 11.78 -12.33 -11.19
C ILE A 91 11.48 -12.46 -9.70
N LEU A 92 10.21 -12.72 -9.38
CA LEU A 92 9.78 -13.05 -8.03
C LEU A 92 10.28 -14.44 -7.61
N SER A 93 10.65 -14.60 -6.34
CA SER A 93 11.06 -15.92 -5.81
C SER A 93 9.96 -16.97 -6.01
N PRO A 94 10.29 -18.26 -6.23
CA PRO A 94 9.29 -19.31 -6.39
C PRO A 94 8.30 -19.40 -5.22
N SER A 95 8.78 -19.15 -4.00
CA SER A 95 7.92 -19.08 -2.81
C SER A 95 6.95 -17.90 -2.86
N THR A 96 7.41 -16.71 -3.30
CA THR A 96 6.52 -15.56 -3.51
C THR A 96 5.44 -15.88 -4.54
N LEU A 97 5.81 -16.48 -5.67
CA LEU A 97 4.85 -16.87 -6.71
C LEU A 97 3.83 -17.89 -6.21
N HIS A 98 4.27 -18.87 -5.43
CA HIS A 98 3.36 -19.83 -4.79
C HIS A 98 2.36 -19.13 -3.86
N ASN A 99 2.81 -18.16 -3.07
CA ASN A 99 1.93 -17.39 -2.17
C ASN A 99 0.94 -16.52 -2.95
N ILE A 100 1.35 -15.91 -4.06
CA ILE A 100 0.45 -15.17 -4.97
C ILE A 100 -0.59 -16.13 -5.57
N GLY A 101 -0.20 -17.36 -5.93
CA GLY A 101 -1.13 -18.41 -6.39
C GLY A 101 -2.17 -18.77 -5.33
N ASN A 102 -1.75 -19.05 -4.10
CA ASN A 102 -2.65 -19.35 -2.99
C ASN A 102 -3.60 -18.18 -2.68
N PHE A 103 -3.12 -16.94 -2.81
CA PHE A 103 -3.95 -15.75 -2.69
C PHE A 103 -4.96 -15.64 -3.83
N ALA A 104 -4.57 -15.93 -5.07
CA ALA A 104 -5.48 -15.97 -6.22
C ALA A 104 -6.63 -16.96 -5.99
N ASP A 105 -6.33 -18.16 -5.47
CA ASP A 105 -7.35 -19.16 -5.12
C ASP A 105 -8.29 -18.66 -4.03
N THR A 106 -7.74 -17.97 -3.02
CA THR A 106 -8.52 -17.33 -1.95
C THR A 106 -9.46 -16.26 -2.50
N LEU A 107 -8.98 -15.41 -3.42
CA LEU A 107 -9.80 -14.41 -4.10
C LEU A 107 -10.94 -15.05 -4.90
N GLN A 108 -10.68 -16.16 -5.59
CA GLN A 108 -11.73 -16.87 -6.33
C GLN A 108 -12.82 -17.40 -5.39
N LYS A 109 -12.45 -17.94 -4.22
CA LYS A 109 -13.41 -18.38 -3.19
C LYS A 109 -14.25 -17.22 -2.67
N ILE A 110 -13.63 -16.08 -2.38
CA ILE A 110 -14.32 -14.84 -1.96
C ILE A 110 -15.28 -14.36 -3.03
N HIS A 111 -14.83 -14.31 -4.29
CA HIS A 111 -15.66 -13.92 -5.42
C HIS A 111 -16.89 -14.83 -5.54
N ALA A 112 -16.69 -16.16 -5.49
CA ALA A 112 -17.79 -17.13 -5.53
C ALA A 112 -18.76 -16.97 -4.34
N PHE A 113 -18.23 -16.66 -3.15
CA PHE A 113 -19.05 -16.37 -1.97
C PHE A 113 -19.91 -15.12 -2.15
N ILE A 114 -19.31 -14.01 -2.57
CA ILE A 114 -20.01 -12.73 -2.78
C ILE A 114 -21.06 -12.87 -3.90
N GLN A 115 -20.71 -13.52 -5.00
CA GLN A 115 -21.63 -13.78 -6.11
C GLN A 115 -22.81 -14.66 -5.66
N ALA A 116 -22.56 -15.67 -4.82
CA ALA A 116 -23.62 -16.51 -4.26
C ALA A 116 -24.56 -15.75 -3.31
N GLN A 117 -24.11 -14.64 -2.69
CA GLN A 117 -24.99 -13.78 -1.88
C GLN A 117 -25.92 -12.93 -2.74
N GLN A 118 -25.46 -12.42 -3.89
CA GLN A 118 -26.27 -11.57 -4.78
C GLN A 118 -27.49 -12.28 -5.35
N ASN A 119 -27.38 -13.59 -5.59
CA ASN A 119 -28.40 -14.41 -6.25
C ASN A 119 -29.42 -15.06 -5.29
N THR A 120 -29.37 -14.77 -3.99
CA THR A 120 -30.28 -15.40 -3.01
C THR A 120 -31.46 -14.53 -2.59
N SER A 121 -32.67 -15.04 -2.81
CA SER A 121 -33.91 -14.46 -2.27
C SER A 121 -33.97 -14.56 -0.74
N ARG A 122 -34.60 -13.57 -0.09
CA ARG A 122 -34.57 -13.32 1.36
C ARG A 122 -34.90 -14.55 2.23
N PHE A 123 -35.72 -15.49 1.73
CA PHE A 123 -36.14 -16.70 2.45
C PHE A 123 -35.13 -17.86 2.40
N LYS A 124 -34.27 -17.96 1.36
CA LYS A 124 -33.17 -18.95 1.33
C LYS A 124 -32.00 -18.57 2.24
N ARG A 125 -31.98 -17.32 2.74
CA ARG A 125 -30.91 -16.77 3.58
C ARG A 125 -30.87 -17.42 4.97
N LEU A 126 -32.03 -17.78 5.53
CA LEU A 126 -32.14 -18.37 6.86
C LEU A 126 -31.65 -19.84 6.91
N PHE A 127 -31.93 -20.63 5.87
CA PHE A 127 -31.48 -22.04 5.77
C PHE A 127 -30.00 -22.21 5.40
N ARG A 128 -29.31 -21.13 5.02
CA ARG A 128 -27.91 -21.16 4.58
C ARG A 128 -26.90 -20.69 5.62
N HIS A 129 -27.33 -20.25 6.81
CA HIS A 129 -26.43 -19.66 7.80
C HIS A 129 -25.23 -20.55 8.16
N GLY A 130 -25.41 -21.87 8.32
CA GLY A 130 -24.29 -22.77 8.61
C GLY A 130 -23.29 -22.96 7.44
N LYS A 131 -23.78 -23.16 6.22
CA LYS A 131 -22.92 -23.34 5.03
C LYS A 131 -22.23 -22.03 4.62
N ASN A 132 -22.87 -20.90 4.83
CA ASN A 132 -22.29 -19.59 4.55
C ASN A 132 -21.24 -19.21 5.62
N ALA A 133 -21.45 -19.58 6.89
CA ALA A 133 -20.47 -19.34 7.95
C ALA A 133 -19.17 -20.09 7.67
N ALA A 134 -19.23 -21.39 7.31
CA ALA A 134 -18.03 -22.16 6.99
C ALA A 134 -17.26 -21.59 5.78
N ARG A 135 -17.96 -21.16 4.73
CA ARG A 135 -17.33 -20.53 3.55
C ARG A 135 -16.71 -19.18 3.87
N LEU A 136 -17.37 -18.39 4.72
CA LEU A 136 -16.87 -17.11 5.16
C LEU A 136 -15.62 -17.28 6.04
N GLU A 137 -15.66 -18.23 6.96
CA GLU A 137 -14.52 -18.60 7.79
C GLU A 137 -13.33 -19.07 6.95
N GLU A 138 -13.57 -19.89 5.92
CA GLU A 138 -12.54 -20.29 4.96
C GLU A 138 -11.94 -19.07 4.23
N CYS A 139 -12.77 -18.11 3.81
CA CYS A 139 -12.29 -16.87 3.18
C CYS A 139 -11.41 -16.06 4.14
N HIS A 140 -11.84 -15.88 5.39
CA HIS A 140 -11.05 -15.17 6.39
C HIS A 140 -9.75 -15.88 6.74
N SER A 141 -9.79 -17.20 6.87
CA SER A 141 -8.62 -18.03 7.13
C SER A 141 -7.61 -17.89 5.99
N GLY A 142 -8.07 -17.94 4.74
CA GLY A 142 -7.23 -17.73 3.56
C GLY A 142 -6.60 -16.33 3.52
N LEU A 143 -7.38 -15.27 3.77
CA LEU A 143 -6.88 -13.89 3.81
C LEU A 143 -5.88 -13.69 4.95
N ARG A 144 -6.16 -14.22 6.14
CA ARG A 144 -5.26 -14.12 7.30
C ARG A 144 -3.96 -14.86 7.02
N HIS A 145 -4.04 -16.08 6.49
CA HIS A 145 -2.84 -16.84 6.12
C HIS A 145 -2.00 -16.10 5.08
N ALA A 146 -2.62 -15.51 4.06
CA ALA A 146 -1.92 -14.68 3.09
C ALA A 146 -1.25 -13.47 3.77
N LEU A 147 -1.97 -12.76 4.64
CA LEU A 147 -1.42 -11.62 5.39
C LEU A 147 -0.27 -12.03 6.30
N ASP A 148 -0.34 -13.18 6.97
CA ASP A 148 0.76 -13.67 7.81
C ASP A 148 2.00 -13.96 6.95
N VAL A 149 1.82 -14.65 5.82
CA VAL A 149 2.91 -15.02 4.92
C VAL A 149 3.55 -13.81 4.25
N PHE A 150 2.75 -12.84 3.81
CA PHE A 150 3.24 -11.60 3.20
C PHE A 150 3.73 -10.59 4.24
N GLY A 151 3.09 -10.49 5.41
CA GLY A 151 3.42 -9.59 6.51
C GLY A 151 4.71 -9.97 7.25
N VAL A 152 4.98 -11.27 7.41
CA VAL A 152 6.30 -11.77 7.86
C VAL A 152 7.41 -11.32 6.90
N ARG A 153 7.11 -11.12 5.61
CA ARG A 153 8.06 -10.57 4.64
C ARG A 153 8.04 -9.04 4.58
N SER A 154 6.92 -8.40 4.84
CA SER A 154 6.79 -6.94 4.76
C SER A 154 7.47 -6.22 5.92
N SER A 155 7.57 -6.82 7.12
CA SER A 155 8.41 -6.27 8.21
C SER A 155 9.90 -6.26 7.83
N LEU A 156 10.34 -7.28 7.09
CA LEU A 156 11.68 -7.41 6.54
C LEU A 156 11.97 -6.37 5.46
N VAL A 157 10.99 -6.05 4.61
CA VAL A 157 11.11 -5.02 3.57
C VAL A 157 11.00 -3.61 4.14
N ALA A 158 10.10 -3.36 5.10
CA ALA A 158 10.03 -2.08 5.80
C ALA A 158 11.31 -1.80 6.60
N SER A 159 11.95 -2.83 7.17
CA SER A 159 13.24 -2.65 7.86
C SER A 159 14.37 -2.27 6.92
N THR A 160 14.37 -2.76 5.66
CA THR A 160 15.36 -2.37 4.66
C THR A 160 15.08 -0.97 4.12
N GLU A 161 13.82 -0.62 3.85
CA GLU A 161 13.47 0.74 3.43
C GLU A 161 13.73 1.78 4.52
N ILE A 162 13.47 1.47 5.79
CA ILE A 162 13.79 2.36 6.92
C ILE A 162 15.31 2.52 7.05
N ALA A 163 16.09 1.48 6.77
CA ALA A 163 17.55 1.56 6.75
C ALA A 163 18.02 2.47 5.59
N ASP A 164 17.45 2.32 4.40
CA ASP A 164 17.80 3.14 3.23
C ASP A 164 17.39 4.61 3.39
N ILE A 165 16.21 4.86 4.00
CA ILE A 165 15.76 6.22 4.33
C ILE A 165 16.67 6.85 5.38
N ARG A 166 17.12 6.07 6.37
CA ARG A 166 18.06 6.54 7.39
C ARG A 166 19.42 6.87 6.77
N GLU A 167 19.92 6.02 5.90
CA GLU A 167 21.18 6.25 5.18
C GLU A 167 21.10 7.49 4.29
N GLN A 168 20.00 7.69 3.56
CA GLN A 168 19.80 8.93 2.78
C GLN A 168 19.66 10.17 3.65
N ALA A 169 19.01 10.07 4.81
CA ALA A 169 18.88 11.18 5.74
C ALA A 169 20.23 11.58 6.34
N GLU A 170 21.06 10.60 6.70
CA GLU A 170 22.41 10.81 7.21
C GLU A 170 23.30 11.44 6.14
N LYS A 171 23.25 10.95 4.89
CA LYS A 171 24.02 11.50 3.78
C LYS A 171 23.66 12.94 3.42
N ARG A 172 22.36 13.27 3.38
CA ARG A 172 21.91 14.66 3.18
C ARG A 172 22.26 15.57 4.36
N HIS A 173 22.28 15.02 5.56
CA HIS A 173 22.70 15.78 6.73
C HIS A 173 24.18 16.14 6.65
N GLU A 174 25.04 15.19 6.25
CA GLU A 174 26.46 15.45 6.01
C GLU A 174 26.70 16.50 4.91
N GLU A 175 25.97 16.41 3.79
CA GLU A 175 26.06 17.39 2.70
C GLU A 175 25.68 18.81 3.17
N LEU A 176 24.60 18.94 3.94
CA LEU A 176 24.19 20.23 4.51
C LEU A 176 25.22 20.76 5.50
N VAL A 177 25.76 19.91 6.38
CA VAL A 177 26.81 20.29 7.33
C VAL A 177 28.06 20.79 6.61
N GLN A 178 28.50 20.11 5.55
CA GLN A 178 29.66 20.53 4.75
C GLN A 178 29.43 21.89 4.07
N LEU A 179 28.23 22.15 3.53
CA LEU A 179 27.88 23.45 2.95
C LEU A 179 27.92 24.58 3.97
N PHE A 180 27.48 24.34 5.21
CA PHE A 180 27.54 25.34 6.28
C PHE A 180 28.97 25.56 6.78
N SER A 181 29.80 24.52 6.86
CA SER A 181 31.22 24.65 7.21
C SER A 181 32.01 25.43 6.16
N ALA A 182 31.71 25.25 4.86
CA ALA A 182 32.36 25.98 3.78
C ALA A 182 31.98 27.47 3.71
N GLN A 183 30.83 27.87 4.26
CA GLN A 183 30.43 29.28 4.39
C GLN A 183 30.99 29.98 5.63
N SER A 184 31.59 29.23 6.56
CA SER A 184 32.00 29.74 7.87
C SER A 184 33.47 30.17 7.97
N GLU A 185 34.18 30.37 6.85
CA GLU A 185 35.45 31.10 6.86
C GLU A 185 35.23 32.58 6.47
N PRO A 186 34.97 33.49 7.43
CA PRO A 186 35.30 34.88 7.21
C PRO A 186 36.82 35.02 7.31
N THR A 187 37.47 35.28 6.18
CA THR A 187 38.85 35.77 6.15
C THR A 187 38.92 37.11 6.90
N GLU A 188 39.31 37.06 8.17
CA GLU A 188 39.68 38.20 9.03
C GLU A 188 40.75 39.12 8.38
N SER A 189 41.34 38.70 7.26
CA SER A 189 42.31 39.46 6.48
C SER A 189 41.71 40.60 5.65
N ASP A 190 40.42 40.54 5.28
CA ASP A 190 39.85 41.53 4.35
C ASP A 190 39.31 42.78 5.05
N THR A 191 38.87 42.67 6.30
CA THR A 191 38.38 43.81 7.09
C THR A 191 39.52 44.72 7.55
N VAL A 192 40.68 44.17 7.90
CA VAL A 192 41.86 44.94 8.30
C VAL A 192 42.44 45.71 7.11
N SER A 193 42.41 45.14 5.90
CA SER A 193 42.83 45.81 4.67
C SER A 193 41.95 47.03 4.33
N LEU A 194 40.63 46.88 4.45
CA LEU A 194 39.68 47.96 4.18
C LEU A 194 39.75 49.09 5.22
N ILE A 195 39.96 48.76 6.50
CA ILE A 195 40.13 49.76 7.57
C ILE A 195 41.45 50.53 7.40
N SER A 196 42.54 49.83 7.06
CA SER A 196 43.84 50.47 6.82
C SER A 196 43.80 51.43 5.62
N LYS A 197 43.03 51.10 4.57
CA LYS A 197 42.87 51.96 3.40
C LYS A 197 42.06 53.22 3.71
N CYS A 198 40.96 53.10 4.45
CA CYS A 198 40.16 54.26 4.87
C CYS A 198 40.93 55.21 5.80
N LEU A 199 41.80 54.70 6.68
CA LEU A 199 42.61 55.55 7.56
C LEU A 199 43.67 56.35 6.78
N SER A 200 44.26 55.77 5.73
CA SER A 200 45.25 56.47 4.90
C SER A 200 44.69 57.61 4.03
N GLU A 201 43.38 57.57 3.73
CA GLU A 201 42.70 58.63 2.96
C GLU A 201 42.26 59.82 3.82
N LEU A 202 42.13 59.63 5.15
CA LEU A 202 41.79 60.70 6.10
C LEU A 202 42.99 61.55 6.55
N GLU A 203 44.22 61.03 6.47
CA GLU A 203 45.44 61.76 6.85
C GLU A 203 46.00 62.65 5.72
N ASN A 204 45.48 62.54 4.49
CA ASN A 204 45.99 63.26 3.31
C ASN A 204 45.02 64.31 2.74
N GLY A 205 43.98 64.71 3.48
CA GLY A 205 43.06 65.79 3.12
C GLY A 205 43.03 66.90 4.18
#